data_AF-A0A954PT65-F1
#
_entry.id   AF-A0A954PT65-F1
#
_cell.length_a   1.000
_cell.length_b   1.000
_cell.length_c   1.000
_cell.angle_alpha   90.00
_cell.angle_beta   90.00
_cell.angle_gamma   90.00
#
_symmetry.space_group_name_H-M   'P 1'
#
loop_
_entity.id
_entity.type
_entity.pdbx_description
1 polymer ?
#
loop_
_entity_poly.entity_id
_entity_poly.type
_entity_poly.pdbx_seq_one_letter_code
_entity_poly.pdbx_strand_id
1 'polypeptide(L)'
;MYFRLAKRFLTEAHPRLMWKLAWNMGLKGALSVQKHKRRLKKGECFPPFLYISVINSCNLRCQGCWVDVAHKQQRIEPDAFHRLIREAKAEGNVFFGIVGGEPFMHGDLLDMLAEHPDCYFQVFTNGHFITEEVARRIRQLGNVTPLISVEGN
;
A
#
# COMPACT_ATOMS: atom_id res chain seq x y z
N MET A 1 20.90 4.11 -18.22
CA MET A 1 19.73 4.71 -17.54
C MET A 1 19.51 4.12 -16.15
N TYR A 2 19.33 2.80 -16.01
CA TYR A 2 19.05 2.15 -14.71
C TYR A 2 20.11 2.34 -13.62
N PHE A 3 21.40 2.26 -13.96
CA PHE A 3 22.48 2.52 -12.99
C PHE A 3 22.43 3.94 -12.40
N ARG A 4 22.05 4.94 -13.21
CA ARG A 4 21.92 6.33 -12.75
C ARG A 4 20.75 6.44 -11.77
N LEU A 5 19.60 5.84 -12.09
CA LEU A 5 18.43 5.82 -11.22
C LEU A 5 18.71 5.07 -9.91
N ALA A 6 19.36 3.91 -9.98
CA ALA A 6 19.75 3.14 -8.81
C ALA A 6 20.73 3.92 -7.90
N LYS A 7 21.74 4.57 -8.49
CA LYS A 7 22.66 5.44 -7.75
C LYS A 7 21.89 6.55 -7.02
N ARG A 8 21.02 7.28 -7.73
CA ARG A 8 20.22 8.36 -7.14
C ARG A 8 19.32 7.84 -6.02
N PHE A 9 18.66 6.70 -6.23
CA PHE A 9 17.81 6.09 -5.22
C PHE A 9 18.59 5.76 -3.94
N LEU A 10 19.80 5.24 -4.07
CA LEU A 10 20.65 4.89 -2.93
C LEU A 10 21.30 6.11 -2.25
N THR A 11 21.60 7.18 -3.00
CA THR A 11 22.34 8.35 -2.46
C THR A 11 21.47 9.54 -2.08
N GLU A 12 20.32 9.72 -2.74
CA GLU A 12 19.42 10.88 -2.52
C GLU A 12 18.24 10.54 -1.60
N ALA A 13 17.82 9.28 -1.52
CA ALA A 13 16.73 8.89 -0.64
C ALA A 13 17.16 8.93 0.83
N HIS A 14 16.24 9.34 1.70
CA HIS A 14 16.53 9.46 3.12
C HIS A 14 16.80 8.07 3.74
N PRO A 15 17.91 7.86 4.49
CA PRO A 15 18.31 6.55 4.99
C PRO A 15 17.24 5.80 5.80
N ARG A 16 16.47 6.53 6.62
CA ARG A 16 15.33 5.97 7.37
C ARG A 16 14.28 5.31 6.46
N LEU A 17 13.99 5.92 5.31
CA LEU A 17 13.00 5.40 4.37
C LEU A 17 13.54 4.17 3.66
N MET A 18 14.80 4.22 3.25
CA MET A 18 15.52 3.07 2.66
C MET A 18 15.56 1.89 3.62
N TRP A 19 15.82 2.14 4.91
CA TRP A 19 15.78 1.12 5.95
C TRP A 19 14.38 0.53 6.11
N LYS A 20 13.33 1.36 6.21
CA LYS A 20 11.95 0.87 6.31
C LYS A 20 11.53 0.04 5.10
N LEU A 21 11.90 0.45 3.90
CA LEU A 21 11.67 -0.32 2.67
C LEU A 21 12.40 -1.67 2.73
N ALA A 22 13.70 -1.68 3.03
CA ALA A 22 14.50 -2.90 3.10
C ALA A 22 13.98 -3.86 4.19
N TRP A 23 13.56 -3.33 5.33
CA TRP A 23 13.09 -4.11 6.47
C TRP A 23 11.65 -4.61 6.29
N ASN A 24 10.68 -3.72 6.12
CA ASN A 24 9.26 -4.07 6.09
C ASN A 24 8.87 -4.73 4.75
N MET A 25 9.25 -4.15 3.61
CA MET A 25 8.93 -4.72 2.29
C MET A 25 9.91 -5.84 1.91
N GLY A 26 11.22 -5.61 2.12
CA GLY A 26 12.25 -6.57 1.74
C GLY A 26 12.27 -7.82 2.62
N LEU A 27 12.83 -7.72 3.82
CA LEU A 27 13.04 -8.88 4.68
C LEU A 27 11.72 -9.48 5.19
N LYS A 28 10.87 -8.68 5.83
CA LYS A 28 9.59 -9.19 6.37
C LYS A 28 8.65 -9.67 5.25
N GLY A 29 8.64 -9.00 4.09
CA GLY A 29 7.91 -9.47 2.91
C GLY A 29 8.43 -10.81 2.37
N ALA A 30 9.75 -11.00 2.28
CA ALA A 30 10.33 -12.28 1.90
C ALA A 30 9.96 -13.41 2.89
N LEU A 31 9.94 -13.12 4.19
CA LEU A 31 9.48 -14.07 5.22
C LEU A 31 7.99 -14.43 5.03
N SER A 32 7.13 -13.47 4.70
CA SER A 32 5.71 -13.72 4.36
C SER A 32 5.59 -14.69 3.17
N VAL A 33 6.35 -14.46 2.10
CA VAL A 33 6.39 -15.34 0.91
C VAL A 33 6.88 -16.74 1.27
N GLN A 34 7.92 -16.86 2.10
CA GLN A 34 8.40 -18.16 2.56
C GLN A 34 7.35 -18.90 3.40
N LYS A 35 6.62 -18.19 4.27
CA LYS A 35 5.52 -18.76 5.07
C LYS A 35 4.39 -19.27 4.17
N HIS A 36 3.99 -18.49 3.17
CA HIS A 36 3.03 -18.91 2.15
C HIS A 36 3.49 -20.19 1.42
N LYS A 37 4.74 -20.24 0.95
CA LYS A 37 5.29 -21.44 0.29
C LYS A 37 5.28 -22.68 1.21
N ARG A 38 5.53 -22.51 2.51
CA ARG A 38 5.47 -23.62 3.49
C ARG A 38 4.03 -24.11 3.71
N ARG A 39 3.05 -23.20 3.72
CA ARG A 39 1.62 -23.53 3.86
C ARG A 39 1.08 -24.29 2.66
N LEU A 40 1.44 -23.86 1.45
CA LEU A 40 1.05 -24.55 0.22
C LEU A 40 1.47 -26.02 0.21
N LYS A 41 2.67 -26.34 0.74
CA LYS A 41 3.13 -27.73 0.88
C LYS A 41 2.28 -28.58 1.83
N LYS A 42 1.51 -27.96 2.73
CA LYS A 42 0.60 -28.60 3.67
C LYS A 42 -0.86 -28.58 3.20
N GLY A 43 -1.14 -28.04 2.01
CA GLY A 43 -2.51 -27.86 1.51
C GLY A 43 -3.24 -26.64 2.08
N GLU A 44 -2.56 -25.78 2.86
CA GLU A 44 -3.14 -24.54 3.38
C GLU A 44 -2.87 -23.38 2.40
N CYS A 45 -3.90 -22.61 2.05
CA CYS A 45 -3.78 -21.45 1.17
C CYS A 45 -4.07 -20.15 1.92
N PHE A 46 -3.02 -19.43 2.31
CA PHE A 46 -3.11 -18.05 2.79
C PHE A 46 -2.13 -17.18 2.01
N PRO A 47 -2.56 -16.09 1.35
CA PRO A 47 -1.73 -15.35 0.42
C PRO A 47 -0.59 -14.58 1.13
N PRO A 48 0.56 -14.39 0.47
CA PRO A 48 1.69 -13.68 1.07
C PRO A 48 1.49 -12.16 1.13
N PHE A 49 0.53 -11.64 0.36
CA PHE A 49 0.20 -10.23 0.20
C PHE A 49 -1.32 -10.09 0.08
N LEU A 50 -1.87 -8.95 0.50
CA LEU A 50 -3.30 -8.66 0.38
C LEU A 50 -3.50 -7.29 -0.26
N TYR A 51 -4.48 -7.22 -1.16
CA TYR A 51 -4.93 -5.97 -1.76
C TYR A 51 -6.28 -5.60 -1.14
N ILE A 52 -6.37 -4.40 -0.57
CA ILE A 52 -7.51 -3.95 0.22
C ILE A 52 -8.13 -2.77 -0.52
N SER A 53 -9.38 -2.94 -0.95
CA SER A 53 -10.20 -1.85 -1.47
C SER A 53 -10.71 -1.02 -0.29
N VAL A 54 -10.19 0.20 -0.11
CA VAL A 54 -10.55 1.05 1.03
C VAL A 54 -11.73 1.96 0.75
N ILE A 55 -12.00 2.26 -0.52
CA ILE A 55 -13.05 3.17 -0.96
C ILE A 55 -13.40 2.87 -2.42
N ASN A 56 -14.64 3.08 -2.87
CA ASN A 56 -15.02 2.96 -4.29
C ASN A 56 -15.25 4.32 -4.99
N SER A 57 -15.24 5.43 -4.26
CA SER A 57 -15.30 6.78 -4.82
C SER A 57 -13.99 7.16 -5.52
N CYS A 58 -14.07 7.81 -6.68
CA CYS A 58 -12.92 8.37 -7.38
C CYS A 58 -13.29 9.71 -8.03
N ASN A 59 -12.33 10.63 -8.12
CA ASN A 59 -12.48 11.90 -8.84
C ASN A 59 -12.39 11.74 -10.37
N LEU A 60 -11.95 10.57 -10.86
CA LEU A 60 -11.81 10.26 -12.28
C LEU A 60 -12.74 9.12 -12.72
N ARG A 61 -12.95 9.01 -14.04
CA ARG A 61 -13.75 7.96 -14.69
C ARG A 61 -12.97 7.35 -15.86
N CYS A 62 -11.84 6.72 -15.56
CA CYS A 62 -10.92 6.21 -16.58
C CYS A 62 -11.58 5.14 -17.46
N GLN A 63 -11.24 5.12 -18.75
CA GLN A 63 -11.62 4.05 -19.65
C GLN A 63 -10.95 2.75 -19.20
N GLY A 64 -11.72 1.67 -19.05
CA GLY A 64 -11.20 0.39 -18.55
C GLY A 64 -11.02 0.30 -17.03
N CYS A 65 -11.54 1.28 -16.26
CA CYS A 65 -11.54 1.19 -14.81
C CYS A 65 -12.41 0.01 -14.34
N TRP A 66 -11.89 -0.79 -13.41
CA TRP A 66 -12.64 -1.91 -12.80
C TRP A 66 -13.60 -1.44 -11.70
N VAL A 67 -13.40 -0.23 -11.17
CA VAL A 67 -14.23 0.33 -10.10
C VAL A 67 -15.43 1.05 -10.69
N ASP A 68 -16.61 0.57 -10.33
CA ASP A 68 -17.86 1.25 -10.67
C ASP A 68 -18.11 2.43 -9.72
N VAL A 69 -17.63 3.60 -10.15
CA VAL A 69 -17.84 4.87 -9.43
C VAL A 69 -19.31 5.34 -9.44
N ALA A 70 -20.18 4.76 -10.28
CA ALA A 70 -21.61 5.07 -10.29
C ALA A 70 -22.38 4.26 -9.22
N HIS A 71 -21.76 3.23 -8.64
CA HIS A 71 -22.34 2.43 -7.57
C HIS A 71 -22.51 3.24 -6.27
N LYS A 72 -23.27 2.67 -5.32
CA LYS A 72 -23.41 3.23 -3.98
C LYS A 72 -22.02 3.39 -3.34
N GLN A 73 -21.74 4.58 -2.85
CA GLN A 73 -20.45 4.90 -2.26
C GLN A 73 -20.25 4.11 -0.97
N GLN A 74 -19.10 3.46 -0.86
CA GLN A 74 -18.68 2.62 0.24
C GLN A 74 -17.22 2.92 0.56
N ARG A 75 -16.91 2.94 1.85
CA ARG A 75 -15.57 3.03 2.38
C ARG A 75 -15.43 2.05 3.55
N ILE A 76 -14.23 1.54 3.76
CA ILE A 76 -13.96 0.70 4.93
C ILE A 76 -13.90 1.57 6.18
N GLU A 77 -14.58 1.16 7.25
CA GLU A 77 -14.45 1.86 8.53
C GLU A 77 -13.08 1.57 9.16
N PRO A 78 -12.44 2.55 9.84
CA PRO A 78 -11.12 2.37 10.44
C PRO A 78 -10.99 1.11 11.31
N ASP A 79 -11.98 0.83 12.15
CA ASP A 79 -11.98 -0.36 13.01
C ASP A 79 -11.94 -1.68 12.22
N ALA A 80 -12.65 -1.73 11.08
CA ALA A 80 -12.62 -2.90 10.20
C ALA A 80 -11.26 -3.04 9.52
N PHE A 81 -10.66 -1.93 9.09
CA PHE A 81 -9.30 -1.92 8.54
C PHE A 81 -8.27 -2.41 9.56
N HIS A 82 -8.27 -1.87 10.78
CA HIS A 82 -7.33 -2.28 11.83
C HIS A 82 -7.48 -3.75 12.21
N ARG A 83 -8.72 -4.26 12.28
CA ARG A 83 -8.99 -5.69 12.53
C ARG A 83 -8.39 -6.56 11.43
N LEU A 84 -8.68 -6.25 10.16
CA LEU A 84 -8.16 -6.97 9.00
C LEU A 84 -6.62 -7.01 9.01
N ILE A 85 -5.96 -5.88 9.25
CA ILE A 85 -4.50 -5.83 9.29
C ILE A 85 -3.94 -6.69 10.44
N ARG A 86 -4.54 -6.64 11.63
CA ARG A 86 -4.09 -7.45 12.79
C ARG A 86 -4.22 -8.95 12.51
N GLU A 87 -5.34 -9.38 11.92
CA GLU A 87 -5.57 -10.77 11.53
C GLU A 87 -4.56 -11.23 10.46
N ALA A 88 -4.35 -10.41 9.43
CA ALA A 88 -3.36 -10.71 8.39
C ALA A 88 -1.93 -10.78 8.94
N LYS A 89 -1.58 -9.94 9.91
CA LYS A 89 -0.29 -9.96 10.61
C LYS A 89 -0.09 -11.22 11.45
N ALA A 90 -1.12 -11.68 12.15
CA ALA A 90 -1.07 -12.97 12.86
C ALA A 90 -0.78 -14.12 11.88
N GLU A 91 -1.33 -14.02 10.67
CA GLU A 91 -1.04 -14.92 9.57
C GLU A 91 0.32 -14.69 8.91
N GLY A 92 1.10 -13.69 9.33
CA GLY A 92 2.47 -13.43 8.89
C GLY A 92 2.60 -12.50 7.69
N ASN A 93 1.49 -11.89 7.24
CA ASN A 93 1.51 -10.90 6.19
C ASN A 93 1.78 -9.50 6.76
N VAL A 94 2.67 -8.77 6.11
CA VAL A 94 3.11 -7.43 6.51
C VAL A 94 3.14 -6.45 5.35
N PHE A 95 2.72 -6.87 4.17
CA PHE A 95 2.76 -6.07 2.96
C PHE A 95 1.36 -6.04 2.33
N PHE A 96 0.88 -4.83 2.07
CA PHE A 96 -0.48 -4.59 1.64
C PHE A 96 -0.51 -3.61 0.46
N GLY A 97 -1.28 -3.96 -0.56
CA GLY A 97 -1.71 -3.03 -1.60
C GLY A 97 -2.98 -2.32 -1.16
N ILE A 98 -2.99 -1.00 -1.16
CA ILE A 98 -4.16 -0.18 -0.91
C ILE A 98 -4.70 0.27 -2.26
N VAL A 99 -5.91 -0.19 -2.58
CA VAL A 99 -6.60 0.03 -3.85
C VAL A 99 -8.01 0.55 -3.60
N GLY A 100 -8.79 0.71 -4.66
CA GLY A 100 -10.16 1.19 -4.63
C GLY A 100 -10.42 2.11 -5.80
N GLY A 101 -11.27 3.12 -5.58
CA GLY A 101 -11.35 4.31 -6.43
C GLY A 101 -10.07 5.15 -6.28
N GLU A 102 -10.14 6.31 -5.63
CA GLU A 102 -8.94 7.07 -5.25
C GLU A 102 -8.71 6.98 -3.74
N PRO A 103 -7.72 6.20 -3.26
CA PRO A 103 -7.50 6.00 -1.84
C PRO A 103 -7.29 7.28 -1.04
N PHE A 104 -6.64 8.31 -1.60
CA PHE A 104 -6.42 9.57 -0.88
C PHE A 104 -7.70 10.40 -0.70
N MET A 105 -8.83 10.02 -1.30
CA MET A 105 -10.15 10.58 -0.95
C MET A 105 -10.72 10.00 0.35
N HIS A 106 -10.14 8.93 0.88
CA HIS A 106 -10.52 8.40 2.18
C HIS A 106 -9.89 9.23 3.30
N GLY A 107 -10.69 10.05 3.99
CA GLY A 107 -10.23 11.00 5.01
C GLY A 107 -9.32 10.39 6.08
N ASP A 108 -9.60 9.16 6.50
CA ASP A 108 -8.84 8.48 7.56
C ASP A 108 -7.65 7.65 7.06
N LEU A 109 -7.34 7.66 5.75
CA LEU A 109 -6.36 6.73 5.15
C LEU A 109 -5.00 6.79 5.85
N LEU A 110 -4.40 7.98 5.93
CA LEU A 110 -3.04 8.11 6.45
C LEU A 110 -2.94 7.76 7.93
N ASP A 111 -3.98 8.04 8.72
CA ASP A 111 -4.02 7.68 10.13
C ASP A 111 -4.20 6.15 10.30
N MET A 112 -5.04 5.53 9.46
CA MET A 112 -5.14 4.07 9.40
C MET A 112 -3.80 3.40 9.09
N LEU A 113 -3.02 3.94 8.15
CA LEU A 113 -1.69 3.40 7.80
C LEU A 113 -0.63 3.69 8.88
N ALA A 114 -0.75 4.81 9.59
CA ALA A 114 0.19 5.22 10.64
C ALA A 114 0.17 4.28 11.84
N GLU A 115 -1.00 3.71 12.17
CA GLU A 115 -1.18 2.75 13.28
C GLU A 115 -0.46 1.39 13.06
N HIS A 116 0.04 1.13 11.85
CA HIS A 116 0.75 -0.11 11.52
C HIS A 116 2.16 0.14 10.96
N PRO A 117 3.07 0.76 11.76
CA PRO A 117 4.39 1.20 11.28
C PRO A 117 5.33 0.03 10.92
N ASP A 118 5.00 -1.18 11.37
CA ASP A 118 5.72 -2.42 11.08
C ASP A 118 5.24 -3.13 9.81
N CYS A 119 4.16 -2.66 9.20
CA CYS A 119 3.70 -3.08 7.87
C CYS A 119 4.28 -2.19 6.78
N TYR A 120 4.13 -2.60 5.52
CA TYR A 120 4.46 -1.79 4.35
C TYR A 120 3.25 -1.68 3.43
N PHE A 121 2.98 -0.46 2.98
CA PHE A 121 1.80 -0.13 2.20
C PHE A 121 2.20 0.43 0.83
N GLN A 122 1.69 -0.19 -0.22
CA GLN A 122 1.72 0.38 -1.57
C GLN A 122 0.35 0.97 -1.87
N VAL A 123 0.27 2.28 -2.06
CA VAL A 123 -0.99 2.98 -2.30
C VAL A 123 -1.11 3.29 -3.78
N PHE A 124 -2.06 2.66 -4.46
CA PHE A 124 -2.35 2.89 -5.88
C PHE A 124 -3.20 4.15 -6.02
N THR A 125 -2.73 5.15 -6.76
CA THR A 125 -3.35 6.48 -6.80
C THR A 125 -3.17 7.13 -8.17
N ASN A 126 -4.09 8.02 -8.55
CA ASN A 126 -3.93 8.91 -9.70
C ASN A 126 -3.08 10.17 -9.39
N GLY A 127 -2.63 10.34 -8.15
CA GLY A 127 -1.72 11.40 -7.72
C GLY A 127 -2.36 12.78 -7.48
N HIS A 128 -3.63 13.01 -7.81
CA HIS A 128 -4.26 14.34 -7.72
C HIS A 128 -4.33 14.89 -6.29
N PHE A 129 -4.42 13.99 -5.30
CA PHE A 129 -4.56 14.35 -3.89
C PHE A 129 -3.23 14.29 -3.12
N ILE A 130 -2.10 14.04 -3.79
CA ILE A 130 -0.78 14.14 -3.14
C ILE A 130 -0.38 15.63 -3.09
N THR A 131 -0.93 16.34 -2.10
CA THR A 131 -0.52 17.70 -1.76
C THR A 131 0.83 17.70 -1.04
N GLU A 132 1.44 18.87 -0.84
CA GLU A 132 2.68 18.97 -0.06
C GLU A 132 2.51 18.44 1.37
N GLU A 133 1.35 18.68 1.99
CA GLU A 133 1.03 18.16 3.32
C GLU A 133 0.94 16.64 3.32
N VAL A 134 0.20 16.05 2.37
CA VAL A 134 0.10 14.60 2.20
C VAL A 134 1.47 13.99 1.95
N ALA A 135 2.29 14.61 1.09
CA ALA A 135 3.65 14.16 0.81
C ALA A 135 4.55 14.20 2.06
N ARG A 136 4.47 15.26 2.86
CA ARG A 136 5.19 15.36 4.15
C ARG A 136 4.72 14.26 5.12
N ARG A 137 3.42 14.00 5.20
CA ARG A 137 2.85 12.94 6.06
C ARG A 137 3.33 11.55 5.61
N ILE A 138 3.24 11.22 4.33
CA ILE A 138 3.80 9.97 3.74
C ILE A 138 5.28 9.83 4.09
N ARG A 139 6.07 10.90 3.93
CA ARG A 139 7.49 10.91 4.31
C ARG A 139 7.68 10.63 5.80
N GLN A 140 6.86 11.20 6.68
CA GLN A 140 6.92 10.98 8.13
C GLN A 140 6.64 9.53 8.50
N LEU A 141 5.56 8.95 7.94
CA LEU A 141 5.18 7.54 8.11
C LEU A 141 6.31 6.61 7.65
N GLY A 142 6.81 6.82 6.44
CA GLY A 142 7.95 6.11 5.86
C GLY A 142 7.75 4.62 5.58
N ASN A 143 6.55 4.09 5.79
CA ASN A 143 6.11 2.75 5.43
C ASN A 143 5.09 2.75 4.28
N VAL A 144 4.97 3.87 3.57
CA VAL A 144 4.00 4.07 2.48
C VAL A 144 4.77 4.42 1.20
N THR A 145 4.47 3.74 0.10
CA THR A 145 4.93 4.11 -1.25
C THR A 145 3.73 4.36 -2.15
N PRO A 146 3.54 5.58 -2.68
CA PRO A 146 2.53 5.82 -3.70
C PRO A 146 2.97 5.21 -5.03
N LEU A 147 2.07 4.46 -5.66
CA LEU A 147 2.19 3.96 -7.03
C LEU A 147 1.25 4.82 -7.87
N ILE A 148 1.84 5.76 -8.62
CA ILE A 148 1.10 6.74 -9.40
C ILE A 148 0.76 6.15 -10.76
N SER A 149 -0.53 6.05 -11.07
CA SER A 149 -1.03 5.65 -12.37
C SER A 149 -0.81 6.78 -13.38
N VAL A 150 0.02 6.53 -14.37
CA VAL A 150 0.27 7.45 -15.49
C VAL A 150 -0.07 6.70 -16.76
N GLU A 151 -1.24 7.01 -17.32
CA GLU A 151 -1.63 6.57 -18.65
C GLU A 151 -1.19 7.67 -19.63
N GLY A 152 -0.22 7.35 -20.47
CA GLY A 152 0.32 8.27 -21.47
C GLY A 152 -0.51 8.29 -22.76
N ASN A 153 -0.11 9.17 -23.67
CA ASN A 153 -0.25 8.98 -25.11
C ASN A 153 1.14 8.72 -25.69
#